data_AF-A0A2V7RUB5-F1
#
_entry.id   AF-A0A2V7RUB5-F1
#
_cell.length_a   1.000
_cell.length_b   1.000
_cell.length_c   1.000
_cell.angle_alpha   90.00
_cell.angle_beta   90.00
_cell.angle_gamma   90.00
#
_symmetry.space_group_name_H-M   'P 1'
#
loop_
_entity.id
_entity.type
_entity.pdbx_description
1 polymer ?
#
loop_
_entity_poly.entity_id
_entity_poly.type
_entity_poly.pdbx_seq_one_letter_code
_entity_poly.pdbx_strand_id
1 'polypeptide(L)'
;MRQLRDEAGVEWMVYAVNPVGANEWRSIESLPESYRSGWLCFESATEKRRLTPLPPEWESLPLEQLTGLLGTAILVQRSAKYSH
;
A
#
# COMPACT_ATOMS: atom_id res chain seq x y z
N MET A 1 -3.89 11.22 -2.31
CA MET A 1 -3.08 10.88 -1.10
C MET A 1 -3.86 11.31 0.13
N ARG A 2 -3.88 10.50 1.19
CA ARG A 2 -4.59 10.78 2.45
C ARG A 2 -3.69 10.53 3.64
N GLN A 3 -4.00 11.16 4.77
CA GLN A 3 -3.35 10.91 6.05
C GLN A 3 -4.37 10.25 6.98
N LEU A 4 -3.94 9.21 7.71
CA LEU A 4 -4.72 8.60 8.77
C LEU A 4 -3.87 8.46 10.02
N ARG A 5 -4.53 8.40 11.17
CA ARG A 5 -3.89 8.17 12.45
C ARG A 5 -4.46 6.89 13.05
N ASP A 6 -3.59 5.97 13.39
CA ASP A 6 -3.94 4.69 14.02
C ASP A 6 -4.25 4.87 15.52
N GLU A 7 -4.82 3.86 16.18
CA GLU A 7 -5.09 3.84 17.62
C GLU A 7 -3.82 4.05 18.47
N ALA A 8 -2.66 3.59 17.98
CA ALA A 8 -1.36 3.81 18.61
C ALA A 8 -0.87 5.27 18.47
N GLY A 9 -1.62 6.12 17.76
CA GLY A 9 -1.26 7.50 17.50
C GLY A 9 -0.26 7.71 16.37
N VAL A 10 0.10 6.64 15.64
CA VAL A 10 1.02 6.68 14.50
C VAL A 10 0.34 7.34 13.30
N GLU A 11 1.05 8.28 12.66
CA GLU A 11 0.62 8.90 11.41
C GLU A 11 1.02 8.04 10.21
N TRP A 12 0.04 7.77 9.36
CA TRP A 12 0.18 6.98 8.16
C TRP A 12 -0.26 7.78 6.95
N MET A 13 0.58 7.79 5.94
CA MET A 13 0.28 8.34 4.63
C MET A 13 -0.18 7.23 3.70
N VAL A 14 -1.37 7.41 3.13
CA VAL A 14 -2.06 6.44 2.30
C VAL A 14 -2.17 6.93 0.88
N TYR A 15 -1.71 6.13 -0.06
CA TYR A 15 -1.79 6.42 -1.48
C TYR A 15 -1.94 5.16 -2.31
N ALA A 16 -2.75 5.23 -3.36
CA ALA A 16 -2.84 4.17 -4.35
C ALA A 16 -1.62 4.21 -5.27
N VAL A 17 -1.06 3.04 -5.56
CA VAL A 17 -0.03 2.86 -6.58
C VAL A 17 -0.61 2.01 -7.68
N ASN A 18 -0.66 2.57 -8.89
CA ASN A 18 -1.08 1.84 -10.08
C ASN A 18 0.14 1.59 -10.98
N PRO A 19 0.62 0.33 -11.11
CA PRO A 19 1.80 0.05 -11.90
C PRO A 19 1.55 0.21 -13.41
N VAL A 20 0.29 0.16 -13.88
CA VAL A 20 -0.07 0.23 -15.31
C VAL A 20 0.20 1.62 -15.92
N GLY A 21 0.31 2.67 -15.10
CA GLY A 21 0.59 4.04 -15.55
C GLY A 21 2.06 4.48 -15.45
N ALA A 22 2.88 3.75 -14.70
CA ALA A 22 4.33 3.99 -14.68
C ALA A 22 4.95 3.25 -15.87
N ASN A 23 5.85 3.88 -16.60
CA ASN A 23 6.54 3.34 -17.79
C ASN A 23 7.42 2.08 -17.52
N GLU A 24 7.21 1.42 -16.38
CA GLU A 24 7.99 0.33 -15.82
C GLU A 24 7.29 -1.04 -16.00
N TRP A 25 6.81 -1.31 -17.22
CA TRP A 25 6.18 -2.59 -17.59
C TRP A 25 7.02 -3.82 -17.20
N ARG A 26 8.35 -3.69 -17.18
CA ARG A 26 9.27 -4.76 -16.75
C ARG A 26 9.09 -5.20 -15.30
N SER A 27 8.62 -4.31 -14.42
CA SER A 27 8.38 -4.65 -13.02
C SER A 27 7.01 -5.34 -12.84
N ILE A 28 6.06 -5.16 -13.76
CA ILE A 28 4.72 -5.79 -13.71
C ILE A 28 4.79 -7.30 -13.97
N GLU A 29 5.68 -7.75 -14.86
CA GLU A 29 5.80 -9.18 -15.19
C GLU A 29 6.27 -10.00 -13.99
N SER A 30 7.14 -9.44 -13.15
CA SER A 30 7.65 -10.07 -11.93
C SER A 30 6.72 -9.89 -10.71
N LEU A 31 5.66 -9.10 -10.82
CA LEU A 31 4.72 -8.88 -9.72
C LEU A 31 3.64 -9.98 -9.71
N PRO A 32 3.21 -10.43 -8.52
CA PRO A 32 2.04 -11.31 -8.39
C PRO A 32 0.81 -10.65 -9.02
N GLU A 33 -0.11 -11.46 -9.55
CA GLU A 33 -1.33 -10.99 -10.24
C GLU A 33 -2.12 -9.97 -9.41
N SER A 34 -2.18 -10.16 -8.09
CA SER A 34 -2.85 -9.25 -7.14
C SER A 34 -2.26 -7.83 -7.09
N TYR A 35 -0.97 -7.67 -7.42
CA TYR A 35 -0.31 -6.36 -7.47
C TYR A 35 -0.49 -5.68 -8.84
N ARG A 36 -0.87 -6.42 -9.89
CA ARG A 36 -1.06 -5.84 -11.24
C ARG A 36 -2.25 -4.89 -11.30
N SER A 37 -3.27 -5.13 -10.47
CA SER A 37 -4.46 -4.26 -10.38
C SER A 37 -4.23 -2.98 -9.56
N GLY A 38 -3.00 -2.76 -9.07
CA GLY A 38 -2.67 -1.70 -8.14
C GLY A 38 -2.85 -2.12 -6.68
N TRP A 39 -2.19 -1.39 -5.79
CA TRP A 39 -2.23 -1.64 -4.35
C TRP A 39 -2.34 -0.33 -3.58
N LEU A 40 -2.91 -0.42 -2.39
CA LEU A 40 -2.92 0.68 -1.45
C LEU A 40 -1.65 0.61 -0.61
N CYS A 41 -0.91 1.70 -0.57
CA CYS A 41 0.31 1.79 0.20
C CYS A 41 0.08 2.65 1.44
N PHE A 42 0.42 2.10 2.60
CA PHE A 42 0.43 2.77 3.89
C PHE A 42 1.87 2.99 4.29
N GLU A 43 2.28 4.23 4.46
CA GLU A 43 3.64 4.59 4.83
C GLU A 43 3.62 5.42 6.09
N SER A 44 4.29 4.95 7.14
CA SER A 44 4.55 5.72 8.34
C SER A 44 6.03 6.08 8.42
N ALA A 45 6.39 6.87 9.43
CA ALA A 45 7.79 7.20 9.68
C ALA A 45 8.67 5.98 9.97
N THR A 46 8.09 4.88 10.47
CA THR A 46 8.82 3.70 10.95
C THR A 46 8.71 2.51 10.02
N GLU A 47 7.61 2.38 9.28
CA GLU A 47 7.32 1.20 8.50
C GLU A 47 6.41 1.47 7.31
N LYS A 48 6.33 0.49 6.41
CA LYS A 48 5.53 0.57 5.20
C LYS A 48 4.72 -0.72 5.07
N ARG A 49 3.42 -0.59 4.81
CA ARG A 49 2.51 -1.71 4.56
C ARG A 49 1.85 -1.55 3.20
N ARG A 50 1.55 -2.67 2.55
CA ARG A 50 0.84 -2.70 1.27
C ARG A 50 -0.38 -3.58 1.38
N LEU A 51 -1.48 -3.11 0.82
CA LEU A 51 -2.73 -3.84 0.76
C LEU A 51 -3.09 -4.10 -0.70
N THR A 52 -3.31 -5.37 -1.00
CA THR A 52 -3.81 -5.85 -2.29
C THR A 52 -5.03 -6.73 -2.06
N PRO A 53 -6.10 -6.59 -2.85
CA PRO A 53 -6.26 -5.67 -3.98
C PRO A 53 -6.51 -4.21 -3.53
N LEU A 54 -6.22 -3.24 -4.40
CA LEU A 54 -6.61 -1.84 -4.18
C LEU A 54 -8.14 -1.74 -4.05
N PRO A 55 -8.69 -1.25 -2.91
CA PRO A 55 -10.13 -1.08 -2.78
C PRO A 55 -10.62 0.03 -3.71
N PRO A 56 -11.74 -0.17 -4.42
CA PRO A 56 -12.42 0.93 -5.10
C PRO A 56 -12.82 1.98 -4.06
N GLU A 57 -12.74 3.26 -4.44
CA GLU A 57 -13.22 4.37 -3.61
C GLU A 57 -12.54 4.49 -2.23
N TRP A 58 -11.32 3.96 -2.06
CA TRP A 58 -10.53 4.12 -0.83
C TRP A 58 -10.37 5.60 -0.39
N GLU A 59 -10.39 6.52 -1.35
CA GLU A 59 -10.35 7.97 -1.13
C GLU A 59 -11.64 8.56 -0.56
N SER A 60 -12.73 7.81 -0.51
CA SER A 60 -13.99 8.19 0.12
C SER A 60 -14.26 7.39 1.40
N LEU A 61 -13.48 6.34 1.66
CA LEU A 61 -13.65 5.52 2.86
C LEU A 61 -13.43 6.34 4.14
N PRO A 62 -14.21 6.06 5.20
CA PRO A 62 -13.99 6.66 6.51
C PRO A 62 -12.66 6.17 7.11
N LEU A 63 -12.08 6.98 7.99
CA LEU A 63 -10.81 6.68 8.66
C LEU A 63 -10.84 5.35 9.39
N GLU A 64 -11.96 5.01 10.04
CA GLU A 64 -12.15 3.73 10.75
C GLU A 64 -11.97 2.52 9.83
N GLN A 65 -12.52 2.60 8.61
CA GLN A 65 -12.32 1.54 7.61
C GLN A 65 -10.88 1.52 7.09
N LEU A 66 -10.26 2.68 6.85
CA LEU A 66 -8.86 2.75 6.44
C LEU A 66 -7.91 2.15 7.50
N THR A 67 -8.20 2.33 8.78
CA THR A 67 -7.45 1.70 9.89
C THR A 67 -7.68 0.19 9.92
N GLY A 68 -8.91 -0.29 9.70
CA GLY A 68 -9.18 -1.73 9.54
C GLY A 68 -8.42 -2.33 8.35
N LEU A 69 -8.32 -1.60 7.25
CA LEU A 69 -7.53 -1.98 6.07
C LEU A 69 -6.02 -1.98 6.36
N LEU A 70 -5.52 -1.04 7.17
CA LEU A 70 -4.12 -1.04 7.63
C LEU A 70 -3.79 -2.29 8.44
N GLY A 71 -4.72 -2.78 9.27
CA GLY A 71 -4.55 -4.01 10.05
C GLY A 71 -4.48 -5.28 9.20
N THR A 72 -5.08 -5.27 8.02
CA THR A 72 -5.01 -6.38 7.04
C THR A 72 -3.90 -6.19 6.01
N ALA A 73 -3.26 -5.02 5.97
CA ALA A 73 -2.16 -4.73 5.06
C ALA A 73 -0.90 -5.51 5.45
N ILE A 74 -0.19 -6.01 4.43
CA ILE A 74 1.03 -6.78 4.62
C ILE A 74 2.19 -5.81 4.88
N LEU A 75 2.90 -6.01 5.99
CA LEU A 75 4.13 -5.29 6.28
C LEU A 75 5.16 -5.58 5.19
N VAL A 76 5.51 -4.55 4.42
CA VAL A 76 6.64 -4.64 3.49
C VAL A 76 7.88 -4.17 4.23
N GLN A 77 8.59 -5.13 4.83
CA GLN A 77 9.97 -4.86 5.20
C GLN A 77 10.69 -4.41 3.92
N ARG A 78 11.37 -3.26 4.00
CA ARG A 78 12.26 -2.77 2.95
C ARG A 78 13.12 -3.96 2.55
N SER A 79 12.92 -4.52 1.36
CA SER A 79 13.57 -5.78 1.01
C SER A 79 15.06 -5.58 1.22
N ALA A 80 15.65 -6.32 2.16
CA ALA A 80 17.06 -6.60 2.10
C ALA A 80 17.29 -7.10 0.67
N LYS A 81 18.08 -6.36 -0.09
CA LYS A 81 18.31 -6.60 -1.50
C LYS A 81 18.49 -8.10 -1.71
N TYR A 82 17.71 -8.70 -2.60
CA TYR A 82 18.06 -9.98 -3.19
C TYR A 82 19.41 -9.76 -3.89
N SER A 83 20.48 -10.16 -3.21
CA SER A 83 21.79 -10.38 -3.81
C SER A 83 21.69 -11.68 -4.60
N HIS A 84 21.81 -11.59 -5.92
CA HIS A 84 22.13 -12.70 -6.79
C HIS A 84 23.37 -12.34 -7.62
#